data_AF-X1PU77-F1
#
_entry.id   AF-X1PU77-F1
#
_cell.length_a   1.000
_cell.length_b   1.000
_cell.length_c   1.000
_cell.angle_alpha   90.00
_cell.angle_beta   90.00
_cell.angle_gamma   90.00
#
_symmetry.space_group_name_H-M   'P 1'
#
loop_
_entity.id
_entity.type
_entity.pdbx_description
1 polymer ?
#
loop_
_entity_poly.entity_id
_entity_poly.type
_entity_poly.pdbx_seq_one_letter_code
_entity_poly.pdbx_strand_id
1 'polypeptide(L)'
;QNDEQSTYWSHENSFEGVINNLKRRYRETKSEYIRTEIQKFMNIGPCPSCEGKRLRPESLNVTIDGFSIADIAEKSIKWNYNFFEKLTLTERKMVIARQILKEIKNRLSFLN
;
A
#
# COMPACT_ATOMS: atom_id res chain seq x y z
N GLN A 1 14.80 -38.41 -57.78
CA GLN A 1 14.75 -38.79 -56.35
C GLN A 1 15.49 -37.72 -55.57
N ASN A 2 14.85 -37.25 -54.50
CA ASN A 2 15.35 -36.40 -53.42
C ASN A 2 15.21 -34.88 -53.62
N ASP A 3 13.96 -34.42 -53.54
CA ASP A 3 13.64 -33.04 -53.13
C ASP A 3 13.76 -32.97 -51.60
N GLU A 4 14.93 -32.55 -51.09
CA GLU A 4 15.12 -32.19 -49.69
C GLU A 4 14.45 -30.83 -49.43
N GLN A 5 13.16 -30.83 -49.09
CA GLN A 5 12.48 -29.65 -48.57
C GLN A 5 13.01 -29.35 -47.16
N SER A 6 13.94 -28.40 -47.08
CA SER A 6 14.33 -27.75 -45.83
C SER A 6 13.13 -27.00 -45.25
N THR A 7 12.57 -27.51 -44.15
CA THR A 7 11.52 -26.82 -43.40
C THR A 7 12.16 -25.72 -42.54
N TYR A 8 12.12 -24.47 -43.00
CA TYR A 8 12.55 -23.32 -42.19
C TYR A 8 11.43 -22.88 -41.24
N TRP A 9 11.68 -22.97 -39.94
CA TRP A 9 10.79 -22.41 -38.90
C TRP A 9 11.19 -20.97 -38.60
N SER A 10 10.47 -20.00 -39.15
CA SER A 10 10.57 -18.61 -38.72
C SER A 10 9.50 -18.33 -37.65
N HIS A 11 9.94 -17.91 -36.47
CA HIS A 11 9.04 -17.40 -35.43
C HIS A 11 9.17 -15.88 -35.37
N GLU A 12 8.11 -15.16 -35.69
CA GLU A 12 8.03 -13.69 -35.63
C GLU A 12 7.84 -13.14 -34.21
N ASN A 13 8.26 -13.88 -33.18
CA ASN A 13 8.11 -13.39 -31.82
C ASN A 13 9.34 -12.57 -31.40
N SER A 14 9.12 -11.27 -31.21
CA SER A 14 10.10 -10.39 -30.58
C SER A 14 10.36 -10.84 -29.14
N PHE A 15 11.63 -10.89 -28.73
CA PHE A 15 11.99 -11.16 -27.34
C PHE A 15 11.48 -10.04 -26.41
N GLU A 16 10.55 -10.36 -25.50
CA GLU A 16 9.91 -9.37 -24.61
C GLU A 16 10.85 -8.80 -23.53
N GLY A 17 11.99 -9.46 -23.28
CA GLY A 17 12.94 -9.11 -22.22
C GLY A 17 12.65 -9.78 -20.88
N VAL A 18 13.72 -10.06 -20.10
CA VAL A 18 13.63 -10.81 -18.84
C VAL A 18 12.71 -10.14 -17.81
N ILE A 19 12.82 -8.82 -17.64
CA ILE A 19 12.02 -8.08 -16.65
C ILE A 19 10.52 -8.11 -17.00
N ASN A 20 10.18 -7.90 -18.28
CA ASN A 20 8.78 -7.90 -18.72
C ASN A 20 8.19 -9.31 -18.62
N ASN A 21 8.96 -10.34 -18.98
CA ASN A 21 8.58 -11.74 -18.79
C ASN A 21 8.23 -12.04 -17.33
N LEU A 22 9.11 -11.68 -16.39
CA LEU A 22 8.88 -11.92 -14.96
C LEU A 22 7.66 -11.14 -14.44
N LYS A 23 7.52 -9.86 -14.80
CA LYS A 23 6.36 -9.03 -14.40
C LYS A 23 5.04 -9.61 -14.91
N ARG A 24 4.99 -10.03 -16.18
CA ARG A 24 3.80 -10.61 -16.81
C ARG A 24 3.44 -11.94 -16.17
N ARG A 25 4.42 -12.85 -16.03
CA ARG A 25 4.24 -14.16 -15.37
C ARG A 25 3.74 -14.03 -13.93
N TYR A 26 4.26 -13.06 -13.17
CA TYR A 26 3.80 -12.79 -11.81
C TYR A 26 2.30 -12.41 -11.75
N ARG A 27 1.83 -11.60 -12.71
CA ARG A 27 0.43 -11.13 -12.78
C ARG A 27 -0.53 -12.21 -13.28
N GLU A 28 -0.12 -13.00 -14.26
CA GLU A 28 -0.99 -13.95 -14.97
C GLU A 28 -1.03 -15.34 -14.32
N THR A 29 0.03 -15.75 -13.61
CA THR A 29 0.10 -17.10 -13.03
C THR A 29 -0.99 -17.34 -11.98
N LYS A 30 -1.59 -18.54 -12.00
CA LYS A 30 -2.46 -19.03 -10.92
C LYS A 30 -1.69 -19.86 -9.88
N SER A 31 -0.44 -20.21 -10.17
CA SER A 31 0.41 -21.01 -9.28
C SER A 31 1.09 -20.13 -8.24
N GLU A 32 0.84 -20.44 -6.96
CA GLU A 32 1.45 -19.72 -5.84
C GLU A 32 2.96 -19.99 -5.74
N TYR A 33 3.39 -21.21 -6.09
CA TYR A 33 4.80 -21.55 -6.18
C TYR A 33 5.53 -20.62 -7.16
N ILE A 34 5.02 -20.49 -8.39
CA ILE A 34 5.60 -19.59 -9.39
C ILE A 34 5.57 -18.13 -8.93
N ARG A 35 4.48 -17.70 -8.29
CA ARG A 35 4.37 -16.35 -7.72
C ARG A 35 5.47 -16.08 -6.70
N THR A 36 5.67 -17.02 -5.77
CA THR A 36 6.66 -16.91 -4.69
C THR A 36 8.09 -16.93 -5.23
N GLU A 37 8.39 -17.78 -6.21
CA GLU A 37 9.72 -17.81 -6.85
C GLU A 37 10.06 -16.49 -7.54
N ILE A 38 9.10 -15.87 -8.25
CA ILE A 38 9.33 -14.58 -8.89
C ILE A 38 9.47 -13.45 -7.86
N GLN A 39 8.74 -13.50 -6.74
CA GLN A 39 8.82 -12.48 -5.67
C GLN A 39 10.20 -12.34 -5.06
N LYS A 40 11.04 -13.38 -5.09
CA LYS A 40 12.44 -13.31 -4.63
C LYS A 40 13.26 -12.26 -5.37
N PHE A 41 12.85 -11.87 -6.58
CA PHE A 41 13.50 -10.86 -7.41
C PHE A 41 12.78 -9.51 -7.38
N MET A 42 11.79 -9.33 -6.51
CA MET A 42 10.98 -8.12 -6.39
C MET A 42 11.19 -7.47 -5.02
N ASN A 43 11.00 -6.15 -4.96
CA ASN A 43 10.92 -5.43 -3.70
C ASN A 43 9.56 -4.70 -3.61
N ILE A 44 9.08 -4.53 -2.38
CA ILE A 44 7.87 -3.75 -2.09
C ILE A 44 8.29 -2.29 -1.91
N GLY A 45 7.67 -1.41 -2.69
CA GLY A 45 7.84 0.03 -2.57
C GLY A 45 6.52 0.72 -2.22
N PRO A 46 6.56 2.03 -1.86
CA PRO A 46 5.35 2.81 -1.68
C PRO A 46 4.55 2.85 -2.99
N CYS A 47 3.23 2.76 -2.87
CA CYS A 47 2.36 2.90 -4.03
C CYS A 47 2.46 4.33 -4.57
N PRO A 48 2.72 4.54 -5.87
CA PRO A 48 2.92 5.89 -6.43
C PRO A 48 1.64 6.74 -6.42
N SER A 49 0.45 6.13 -6.37
CA SER A 49 -0.81 6.87 -6.39
C SER A 49 -1.27 7.39 -5.03
N CYS A 50 -0.88 6.71 -3.94
CA CYS A 50 -1.24 7.11 -2.58
C CYS A 50 -0.03 7.38 -1.69
N GLU A 51 1.18 7.31 -2.26
CA GLU A 51 2.45 7.53 -1.58
C GLU A 51 2.63 6.66 -0.32
N GLY A 52 2.04 5.47 -0.32
CA GLY A 52 2.06 4.56 0.82
C GLY A 52 1.00 4.84 1.90
N LYS A 53 0.17 5.88 1.76
CA LYS A 53 -0.92 6.22 2.70
C LYS A 53 -2.11 5.26 2.64
N ARG A 54 -2.21 4.42 1.61
CA ARG A 54 -3.22 3.34 1.43
C ARG A 54 -4.68 3.79 1.42
N LEU A 55 -4.93 5.08 1.30
CA LEU A 55 -6.26 5.69 1.32
C LEU A 55 -6.51 6.45 0.03
N ARG A 56 -7.80 6.65 -0.28
CA ARG A 56 -8.21 7.51 -1.39
C ARG A 56 -7.96 8.99 -1.04
N PRO A 57 -7.74 9.86 -2.03
CA PRO A 57 -7.51 11.29 -1.79
C PRO A 57 -8.62 11.95 -0.98
N GLU A 58 -9.89 11.58 -1.18
CA GLU A 58 -11.04 12.14 -0.46
C GLU A 58 -10.99 11.81 1.03
N SER A 59 -10.48 10.63 1.39
CA SER A 59 -10.29 10.24 2.80
C SER A 59 -9.13 10.99 3.44
N LEU A 60 -8.08 11.31 2.68
CA LEU A 60 -6.93 12.09 3.15
C LEU A 60 -7.27 13.56 3.36
N ASN A 61 -8.28 14.08 2.65
CA ASN A 61 -8.76 15.45 2.84
C ASN A 61 -9.61 15.64 4.12
N VAL A 62 -9.95 14.56 4.83
CA VAL A 62 -10.61 14.66 6.14
C VAL A 62 -9.55 14.81 7.21
N THR A 63 -9.47 16.02 7.78
CA THR A 63 -8.43 16.38 8.76
C THR A 63 -8.99 16.72 10.13
N ILE A 64 -8.20 16.41 11.16
CA ILE A 64 -8.39 16.91 12.53
C ILE A 64 -7.18 17.78 12.85
N ASP A 65 -7.42 19.06 13.11
CA ASP A 65 -6.37 20.05 13.40
C ASP A 65 -5.26 20.08 12.32
N GLY A 66 -5.66 19.97 11.05
CA GLY A 66 -4.75 19.98 9.90
C GLY A 66 -4.08 18.63 9.57
N PHE A 67 -4.30 17.58 10.37
CA PHE A 67 -3.73 16.25 10.12
C PHE A 67 -4.77 15.27 9.59
N SER A 68 -4.45 14.58 8.50
CA SER A 68 -5.24 13.44 8.03
C SER A 68 -5.03 12.20 8.91
N ILE A 69 -5.89 11.21 8.76
CA ILE A 69 -5.72 9.92 9.45
C ILE A 69 -4.37 9.25 9.16
N ALA A 70 -3.86 9.38 7.92
CA ALA A 70 -2.57 8.82 7.54
C ALA A 70 -1.42 9.55 8.25
N ASP A 71 -1.50 10.89 8.33
CA ASP A 71 -0.47 11.68 8.98
C ASP A 71 -0.39 11.36 10.48
N ILE A 72 -1.54 11.19 11.15
CA ILE A 72 -1.61 10.78 12.57
C ILE A 72 -1.04 9.37 12.75
N ALA A 73 -1.37 8.42 11.86
CA ALA A 73 -0.90 7.04 11.93
C ALA A 73 0.62 6.89 11.74
N GLU A 74 1.26 7.84 11.05
CA GLU A 74 2.71 7.85 10.85
C GLU A 74 3.49 8.42 12.04
N LYS A 75 2.82 9.16 12.95
CA LYS A 75 3.48 9.73 14.13
C LYS A 75 3.74 8.69 15.21
N SER A 76 4.71 9.00 16.07
CA SER A 76 5.03 8.17 17.22
C SER A 76 3.89 8.13 18.24
N ILE A 77 3.83 7.07 19.05
CA ILE A 77 2.84 6.90 20.12
C ILE A 77 2.84 8.11 21.06
N LYS A 78 4.02 8.55 21.50
CA LYS A 78 4.18 9.74 22.35
C LYS A 78 3.64 11.02 21.71
N TRP A 79 3.89 11.23 20.42
CA TRP A 79 3.35 12.40 19.71
C TRP A 79 1.82 12.31 19.66
N ASN A 80 1.28 11.15 19.29
CA ASN A 80 -0.16 10.93 19.21
C ASN A 80 -0.86 11.11 20.56
N TYR A 81 -0.27 10.62 21.65
CA TYR A 81 -0.81 10.82 23.00
C TYR A 81 -0.94 12.31 23.32
N ASN A 82 0.13 13.08 23.11
CA ASN A 82 0.14 14.52 23.35
C ASN A 82 -0.82 15.28 22.42
N PHE A 83 -0.96 14.84 21.16
CA PHE A 83 -1.89 15.41 20.20
C PHE A 83 -3.34 15.26 20.69
N PHE A 84 -3.77 14.04 21.05
CA PHE A 84 -5.14 13.81 21.54
C PHE A 84 -5.39 14.34 22.96
N GLU A 85 -4.34 14.59 23.74
CA GLU A 85 -4.45 15.28 25.03
C GLU A 85 -4.79 16.77 24.84
N LYS A 86 -4.16 17.42 23.87
CA LYS A 86 -4.29 18.87 23.60
C LYS A 86 -5.36 19.22 22.57
N LEU A 87 -5.94 18.22 21.91
CA LEU A 87 -6.95 18.43 20.88
C LEU A 87 -8.16 19.18 21.43
N THR A 88 -8.41 20.36 20.88
CA THR A 88 -9.58 21.17 21.22
C THR A 88 -10.69 20.95 20.19
N LEU A 89 -11.90 20.71 20.67
CA LEU A 89 -13.08 20.52 19.84
C LEU A 89 -14.18 21.47 20.32
N THR A 90 -15.01 21.93 19.38
CA THR A 90 -16.27 22.62 19.72
C THR A 90 -17.12 21.74 20.63
N GLU A 91 -17.94 22.34 21.49
CA GLU A 91 -18.78 21.62 22.46
C GLU A 91 -19.59 20.48 21.82
N ARG A 92 -20.26 20.74 20.69
CA ARG A 92 -21.04 19.73 19.95
C ARG A 92 -20.19 18.53 19.51
N LYS A 93 -19.00 18.78 18.94
CA LYS A 93 -18.07 17.72 18.52
C LYS A 93 -17.53 16.96 19.73
N MET A 94 -17.27 17.65 20.84
CA MET A 94 -16.77 17.04 22.06
C MET A 94 -17.79 16.09 22.68
N VAL A 95 -19.09 16.43 22.67
CA VAL A 95 -20.16 15.53 23.13
C VAL A 95 -20.14 14.20 22.36
N ILE A 96 -19.96 14.26 21.04
CA ILE A 96 -19.92 13.07 20.16
C ILE A 96 -18.61 12.29 20.35
N ALA A 97 -17.48 13.00 20.39
CA ALA A 97 -16.15 12.40 20.38
C ALA A 97 -15.67 11.93 21.77
N ARG A 98 -16.35 12.30 22.86
CA ARG A 98 -15.90 12.07 24.25
C ARG A 98 -15.44 10.63 24.51
N GLN A 99 -16.28 9.65 24.15
CA GLN A 99 -16.00 8.25 24.41
C GLN A 99 -14.86 7.73 23.52
N ILE A 100 -14.82 8.18 22.27
CA ILE A 100 -13.78 7.83 21.30
C ILE A 100 -12.42 8.36 21.75
N LEU A 101 -12.35 9.63 22.16
CA LEU A 101 -11.11 10.24 22.67
C LEU A 101 -10.63 9.58 23.97
N LYS A 102 -11.55 9.17 24.85
CA LYS A 102 -11.19 8.40 26.05
C LYS A 102 -10.53 7.08 25.67
N GLU A 103 -11.11 6.33 24.74
CA GLU A 103 -10.57 5.03 24.31
C GLU A 103 -9.22 5.17 23.59
N ILE A 104 -9.08 6.15 22.70
CA ILE A 104 -7.82 6.44 22.01
C ILE A 104 -6.71 6.73 23.02
N LYS A 105 -6.96 7.63 23.98
CA LYS A 105 -5.97 7.98 25.01
C LYS A 105 -5.63 6.80 25.91
N ASN A 106 -6.60 5.99 26.29
CA ASN A 106 -6.36 4.78 27.10
C ASN A 106 -5.42 3.80 26.37
N ARG A 107 -5.66 3.53 25.08
CA ARG A 107 -4.81 2.64 24.28
C ARG A 107 -3.41 3.21 24.08
N LEU A 108 -3.31 4.50 23.76
CA LEU A 108 -2.02 5.15 23.59
C LEU A 108 -1.23 5.14 24.90
N SER A 109 -1.87 5.38 26.05
CA SER A 109 -1.22 5.31 27.37
C SER A 109 -0.75 3.91 27.74
N PHE A 110 -1.43 2.85 27.29
CA PHE A 110 -1.01 1.48 27.52
C PHE A 110 0.26 1.11 26.73
N LEU A 111 0.45 1.71 25.56
CA LEU A 111 1.58 1.42 24.66
C LEU A 111 2.81 2.32 24.89
N ASN A 112 2.69 3.34 25.75
CA ASN A 112 3.70 4.38 25.95
C ASN A 112 4.66 4.04 27.09
#